data_AF-G2G3T2-F1
#
_entry.id   AF-G2G3T2-F1
#
_cell.length_a   1.000
_cell.length_b   1.000
_cell.length_c   1.000
_cell.angle_alpha   90.00
_cell.angle_beta   90.00
_cell.angle_gamma   90.00
#
_symmetry.space_group_name_H-M   'P 1'
#
loop_
_entity.id
_entity.type
_entity.pdbx_description
1 polymer ?
#
loop_
_entity_poly.entity_id
_entity_poly.type
_entity_poly.pdbx_seq_one_letter_code
_entity_poly.pdbx_strand_id
1 'polypeptide(L)'
;MDALPRHPALSPGATWPTLQMWVRREDEHAVLVALAPARGARPEEVLLPCDAALLILLGRIALGSSRAGLYAAHLDEEDPDRRLVLCARGAPGAVRVRGAVSSVADTLYGRTRAAMLAAGALRRASGRDDEAAHWGTLARQLLLAKRSARRGRSVRAVSGGLPTLGRRG
;
A
#
# COMPACT_ATOMS: atom_id res chain seq x y z
N MET A 1 -14.89 -24.74 -0.35
CA MET A 1 -14.57 -23.29 -0.40
C MET A 1 -13.94 -22.97 0.93
N ASP A 2 -12.61 -22.85 0.97
CA ASP A 2 -11.94 -22.41 2.19
C ASP A 2 -12.38 -20.98 2.47
N ALA A 3 -13.06 -20.77 3.59
CA ALA A 3 -13.37 -19.45 4.07
C ALA A 3 -12.03 -18.68 4.14
N LEU A 4 -11.88 -17.66 3.31
CA LEU A 4 -10.74 -16.74 3.43
C LEU A 4 -10.67 -16.34 4.91
N PRO A 5 -9.50 -16.47 5.57
CA PRO A 5 -9.38 -16.13 6.97
C PRO A 5 -9.92 -14.71 7.16
N ARG A 6 -10.90 -14.55 8.07
CA ARG A 6 -11.54 -13.27 8.33
C ARG A 6 -10.47 -12.20 8.50
N HIS A 7 -10.63 -11.12 7.76
CA HIS A 7 -9.65 -10.04 7.76
C HIS A 7 -9.47 -9.50 9.19
N PRO A 8 -8.23 -9.29 9.68
CA PRO A 8 -7.99 -8.96 11.09
C PRO A 8 -8.78 -7.74 11.59
N ALA A 9 -9.02 -6.77 10.71
CA ALA A 9 -9.78 -5.57 11.04
C ALA A 9 -11.27 -5.80 11.36
N LEU A 10 -11.81 -6.99 11.09
CA LEU A 10 -13.16 -7.40 11.46
C LEU A 10 -13.21 -7.99 12.88
N SER A 11 -12.06 -8.28 13.48
CA SER A 11 -11.99 -8.72 14.88
C SER A 11 -12.06 -7.51 15.82
N PRO A 12 -12.91 -7.53 16.85
CA PRO A 12 -12.98 -6.47 17.85
C PRO A 12 -11.61 -6.18 18.48
N GLY A 13 -11.21 -4.90 18.52
CA GLY A 13 -9.95 -4.46 19.14
C GLY A 13 -8.69 -4.61 18.28
N ALA A 14 -8.78 -5.22 17.10
CA ALA A 14 -7.63 -5.35 16.20
C ALA A 14 -7.39 -4.05 15.42
N THR A 15 -6.26 -3.39 15.67
CA THR A 15 -5.83 -2.23 14.90
C THR A 15 -5.05 -2.70 13.66
N TRP A 16 -5.73 -2.75 12.51
CA TRP A 16 -5.08 -3.04 11.23
C TRP A 16 -4.69 -1.76 10.49
N PRO A 17 -3.54 -1.71 9.79
CA PRO A 17 -3.13 -0.53 9.04
C PRO A 17 -4.11 -0.15 7.94
N THR A 18 -4.38 1.15 7.84
CA THR A 18 -5.25 1.78 6.85
C THR A 18 -4.49 2.83 6.05
N LEU A 19 -5.09 3.25 4.93
CA LEU A 19 -4.68 4.38 4.13
C LEU A 19 -5.91 5.28 3.91
N GLN A 20 -5.79 6.53 4.36
CA GLN A 20 -6.85 7.52 4.15
C GLN A 20 -7.00 7.79 2.63
N MET A 21 -8.22 7.69 2.13
CA MET A 21 -8.60 8.00 0.76
C MET A 21 -9.89 8.79 0.71
N TRP A 22 -10.20 9.39 -0.43
CA TRP A 22 -11.46 10.07 -0.69
C TRP A 22 -12.42 9.14 -1.41
N VAL A 23 -13.53 8.82 -0.76
CA VAL A 23 -14.49 7.84 -1.25
C VAL A 23 -15.83 8.53 -1.49
N ARG A 24 -16.41 8.32 -2.67
CA ARG A 24 -17.80 8.70 -2.95
C ARG A 24 -18.61 7.42 -3.06
N ARG A 25 -19.69 7.36 -2.31
CA ARG A 25 -20.66 6.26 -2.31
C ARG A 25 -21.94 6.72 -3.01
N GLU A 26 -22.55 5.82 -3.76
CA GLU A 26 -23.93 5.94 -4.24
C GLU A 26 -24.69 4.79 -3.62
N ASP A 27 -25.79 5.12 -2.94
CA ASP A 27 -26.41 4.29 -1.91
C ASP A 27 -25.33 3.80 -0.93
N GLU A 28 -24.99 2.52 -1.03
CA GLU A 28 -24.05 1.84 -0.15
C GLU A 28 -22.83 1.26 -0.91
N HIS A 29 -22.68 1.61 -2.19
CA HIS A 29 -21.59 1.14 -3.04
C HIS A 29 -20.58 2.25 -3.30
N ALA A 30 -19.30 1.95 -3.09
CA ALA A 30 -18.24 2.85 -3.52
C ALA A 30 -18.26 2.95 -5.05
N VAL A 31 -18.45 4.16 -5.58
CA VAL A 31 -18.43 4.44 -7.03
C VAL A 31 -17.18 5.20 -7.45
N LEU A 32 -16.48 5.80 -6.48
CA LEU A 32 -15.21 6.47 -6.68
C LEU A 32 -14.35 6.29 -5.44
N VAL A 33 -13.08 5.94 -5.68
CA VAL A 33 -12.02 6.01 -4.68
C VAL A 33 -10.89 6.86 -5.27
N ALA A 34 -10.40 7.83 -4.53
CA ALA A 34 -9.40 8.79 -5.00
C ALA A 34 -8.34 9.09 -3.94
N LEU A 35 -7.12 9.35 -4.40
CA LEU A 35 -5.98 9.75 -3.55
C LEU A 35 -6.01 11.24 -3.17
N ALA A 36 -6.85 12.03 -3.84
CA ALA A 36 -7.00 13.46 -3.61
C ALA A 36 -8.48 13.81 -3.44
N PRO A 37 -8.79 14.95 -2.79
CA PRO A 37 -10.17 15.40 -2.64
C PRO A 37 -10.92 15.43 -3.97
N ALA A 38 -12.14 14.90 -3.98
CA ALA A 38 -13.01 14.85 -5.14
C ALA A 38 -14.42 15.30 -4.75
N ARG A 39 -15.15 15.90 -5.71
CA ARG A 39 -16.50 16.41 -5.46
C ARG A 39 -17.42 15.28 -4.98
N GLY A 40 -18.07 15.50 -3.83
CA GLY A 40 -18.98 14.53 -3.22
C GLY A 40 -18.29 13.33 -2.57
N ALA A 41 -16.95 13.26 -2.57
CA ALA A 41 -16.20 12.25 -1.83
C ALA A 41 -15.90 12.73 -0.40
N ARG A 42 -15.82 11.80 0.54
CA ARG A 42 -15.45 12.03 1.95
C ARG A 42 -14.18 11.27 2.29
N PRO A 43 -13.37 11.73 3.26
CA PRO A 43 -12.22 10.97 3.72
C PRO A 43 -12.70 9.70 4.44
N GLU A 44 -12.17 8.55 4.01
CA GLU A 44 -12.42 7.24 4.60
C GLU A 44 -11.09 6.48 4.77
N GLU A 45 -11.03 5.64 5.80
CA GLU A 45 -9.88 4.78 6.06
C GLU A 45 -10.02 3.47 5.28
N VAL A 46 -9.23 3.31 4.22
CA VAL A 46 -9.20 2.09 3.39
C VAL A 46 -8.19 1.11 3.95
N LEU A 47 -8.61 -0.12 4.23
CA LEU A 47 -7.77 -1.16 4.80
C LEU A 47 -6.70 -1.62 3.82
N LEU A 48 -5.53 -1.95 4.35
CA LEU A 48 -4.53 -2.69 3.58
C LEU A 48 -4.90 -4.18 3.52
N PRO A 49 -4.56 -4.92 2.46
CA PRO A 49 -4.84 -6.34 2.38
C PRO A 49 -4.02 -7.11 3.43
N CYS A 50 -4.55 -8.24 3.88
CA CYS A 50 -3.82 -9.20 4.73
C CYS A 50 -3.09 -10.30 3.93
N ASP A 51 -2.95 -10.12 2.62
CA ASP A 51 -2.28 -11.04 1.71
C ASP A 51 -0.83 -10.59 1.39
N ALA A 52 0.10 -11.54 1.41
CA ALA A 52 1.51 -11.25 1.22
C ALA A 52 1.82 -10.77 -0.20
N ALA A 53 1.22 -11.38 -1.22
CA ALA A 53 1.49 -11.04 -2.61
C ALA A 53 0.98 -9.63 -2.95
N LEU A 54 -0.22 -9.27 -2.47
CA LEU A 54 -0.77 -7.93 -2.59
C LEU A 54 0.07 -6.90 -1.84
N LEU A 55 0.51 -7.19 -0.62
CA LEU A 55 1.39 -6.27 0.13
C LEU A 55 2.75 -6.08 -0.57
N ILE A 56 3.33 -7.14 -1.15
CA ILE A 56 4.53 -7.02 -1.98
C ILE A 56 4.28 -6.13 -3.20
N LEU A 57 3.14 -6.30 -3.88
CA LEU A 57 2.75 -5.47 -5.02
C LEU A 57 2.59 -4.00 -4.62
N LEU A 58 1.91 -3.71 -3.51
CA LEU A 58 1.75 -2.36 -2.97
C LEU A 58 3.11 -1.73 -2.65
N GLY A 59 4.03 -2.51 -2.07
CA GLY A 59 5.41 -2.09 -1.82
C GLY A 59 6.14 -1.70 -3.12
N ARG A 60 6.00 -2.50 -4.18
CA ARG A 60 6.58 -2.19 -5.50
C ARG A 60 5.96 -0.95 -6.14
N ILE A 61 4.64 -0.77 -6.04
CA ILE A 61 3.94 0.42 -6.49
C ILE A 61 4.47 1.67 -5.76
N ALA A 62 4.56 1.60 -4.42
CA ALA A 62 5.05 2.69 -3.59
C ALA A 62 6.51 3.09 -3.90
N LEU A 63 7.33 2.12 -4.31
CA LEU A 63 8.72 2.36 -4.73
C LEU A 63 8.87 2.75 -6.21
N GLY A 64 7.77 2.81 -6.96
CA GLY A 64 7.79 3.12 -8.40
C GLY A 64 8.38 2.00 -9.28
N SER A 65 8.56 0.79 -8.73
CA SER A 65 9.07 -0.39 -9.47
C SER A 65 7.95 -1.27 -10.05
N SER A 66 6.71 -0.80 -9.97
CA SER A 66 5.53 -1.38 -10.62
C SER A 66 4.63 -0.27 -11.15
N ARG A 67 4.03 -0.50 -12.32
CA ARG A 67 3.03 0.38 -12.94
C ARG A 67 1.60 -0.09 -12.69
N ALA A 68 1.41 -1.10 -11.85
CA ALA A 68 0.08 -1.60 -11.51
C ALA A 68 -0.77 -0.49 -10.88
N GLY A 69 -2.05 -0.46 -11.23
CA GLY A 69 -3.02 0.44 -10.62
C GLY A 69 -3.39 -0.02 -9.20
N LEU A 70 -3.81 0.92 -8.37
CA LEU A 70 -4.46 0.64 -7.10
C LEU A 70 -5.96 0.42 -7.33
N TYR A 71 -6.52 -0.55 -6.64
CA TYR A 71 -7.94 -0.85 -6.63
C TYR A 71 -8.41 -1.01 -5.20
N ALA A 72 -9.67 -0.69 -4.94
CA ALA A 72 -10.33 -0.92 -3.68
C ALA A 72 -11.66 -1.64 -3.93
N ALA A 73 -11.98 -2.59 -3.06
CA ALA A 73 -13.24 -3.32 -3.09
C ALA A 73 -13.82 -3.36 -1.67
N HIS A 74 -15.10 -3.67 -1.55
CA HIS A 74 -15.69 -3.97 -0.25
C HIS A 74 -15.03 -5.21 0.34
N LEU A 75 -14.78 -5.17 1.64
CA LEU A 75 -14.17 -6.27 2.35
C LEU A 75 -15.16 -7.42 2.58
N ASP A 76 -16.41 -7.08 2.87
CA ASP A 76 -17.50 -8.01 3.15
C ASP A 76 -18.82 -7.37 2.69
N GLU A 77 -19.65 -8.13 1.98
CA GLU A 77 -20.95 -7.65 1.46
C GLU A 77 -22.02 -7.61 2.55
N GLU A 78 -21.85 -8.38 3.62
CA GLU A 78 -22.81 -8.46 4.74
C GLU A 78 -22.45 -7.53 5.91
N ASP A 79 -21.35 -6.77 5.80
CA ASP A 79 -20.87 -5.85 6.85
C ASP A 79 -21.66 -4.53 6.87
N PRO A 80 -22.29 -4.16 8.00
CA PRO A 80 -22.99 -2.88 8.14
C PRO A 80 -22.08 -1.65 8.00
N ASP A 81 -20.77 -1.78 8.24
CA ASP A 81 -19.81 -0.68 8.10
C ASP A 81 -19.19 -0.60 6.68
N ARG A 82 -19.47 -1.58 5.81
CA ARG A 82 -19.01 -1.68 4.39
C ARG A 82 -17.61 -1.13 4.16
N ARG A 83 -16.64 -1.68 4.91
CA ARG A 83 -15.25 -1.21 4.88
C ARG A 83 -14.60 -1.55 3.54
N LEU A 84 -13.81 -0.60 3.02
CA LEU A 84 -13.03 -0.84 1.81
C LEU A 84 -11.66 -1.43 2.14
N VAL A 85 -11.19 -2.32 1.29
CA VAL A 85 -9.84 -2.90 1.33
C VAL A 85 -9.15 -2.73 -0.03
N LEU A 86 -7.86 -2.41 0.01
CA LEU A 86 -7.03 -2.40 -1.20
C LEU A 86 -6.89 -3.81 -1.77
N CYS A 87 -7.13 -3.95 -3.07
CA CYS A 87 -7.16 -5.24 -3.76
C CYS A 87 -6.41 -5.20 -5.10
N ALA A 88 -6.26 -6.38 -5.72
CA ALA A 88 -5.81 -6.48 -7.10
C ALA A 88 -6.92 -6.11 -8.10
N ARG A 89 -6.50 -5.81 -9.33
CA ARG A 89 -7.42 -5.68 -10.46
C ARG A 89 -8.23 -6.97 -10.63
N GLY A 90 -9.53 -6.83 -10.86
CA GLY A 90 -10.41 -7.95 -11.18
C GLY A 90 -11.05 -8.63 -9.97
N ALA A 91 -10.78 -8.16 -8.75
CA ALA A 91 -11.60 -8.56 -7.60
C ALA A 91 -13.07 -8.11 -7.83
N PRO A 92 -14.06 -8.91 -7.39
CA PRO A 92 -15.46 -8.51 -7.44
C PRO A 92 -15.68 -7.14 -6.76
N GLY A 93 -16.44 -6.26 -7.41
CA GLY A 93 -16.68 -4.91 -6.89
C GLY A 93 -15.45 -3.98 -6.87
N ALA A 94 -14.33 -4.36 -7.50
CA ALA A 94 -13.12 -3.55 -7.49
C ALA A 94 -13.27 -2.24 -8.27
N VAL A 95 -13.13 -1.12 -7.57
CA VAL A 95 -13.07 0.23 -8.12
C VAL A 95 -11.63 0.66 -8.25
N ARG A 96 -11.25 1.13 -9.43
CA ARG A 96 -9.91 1.69 -9.64
C ARG A 96 -9.74 2.98 -8.85
N VAL A 97 -8.70 3.06 -8.03
CA VAL A 97 -8.33 4.25 -7.30
C VAL A 97 -7.77 5.30 -8.27
N ARG A 98 -8.34 6.50 -8.25
CA ARG A 98 -7.93 7.64 -9.08
C ARG A 98 -6.88 8.51 -8.38
N GLY A 99 -6.04 9.16 -9.18
CA GLY A 99 -5.03 10.11 -8.71
C GLY A 99 -3.60 9.59 -8.85
N ALA A 100 -2.65 10.48 -8.59
CA ALA A 100 -1.23 10.18 -8.74
C ALA A 100 -0.72 9.45 -7.49
N VAL A 101 -0.26 8.20 -7.64
CA VAL A 101 0.32 7.40 -6.55
C VAL A 101 1.51 8.11 -5.89
N SER A 102 2.26 8.92 -6.64
CA SER A 102 3.37 9.72 -6.11
C SER A 102 2.97 10.61 -4.93
N SER A 103 1.71 11.07 -4.87
CA SER A 103 1.20 11.89 -3.76
C SER A 103 1.11 11.13 -2.43
N VAL A 104 1.00 9.80 -2.48
CA VAL A 104 0.86 8.94 -1.30
C VAL A 104 1.97 7.91 -1.17
N ALA A 105 3.01 7.97 -2.01
CA ALA A 105 4.00 6.89 -2.13
C ALA A 105 4.72 6.56 -0.81
N ASP A 106 5.15 7.58 -0.06
CA ASP A 106 5.81 7.36 1.24
C ASP A 106 4.85 6.80 2.30
N THR A 107 3.60 7.27 2.34
CA THR A 107 2.55 6.77 3.23
C THR A 107 2.17 5.34 2.87
N LEU A 108 1.93 5.06 1.59
CA LEU A 108 1.63 3.72 1.07
C LEU A 108 2.75 2.74 1.43
N TYR A 109 4.01 3.12 1.23
CA TYR A 109 5.16 2.33 1.66
C TYR A 109 5.13 2.06 3.18
N GLY A 110 4.93 3.11 3.99
CA GLY A 110 4.96 3.02 5.44
C GLY A 110 3.87 2.09 5.97
N ARG A 111 2.64 2.28 5.49
CA ARG A 111 1.48 1.46 5.83
C ARG A 111 1.64 0.02 5.35
N THR A 112 2.15 -0.20 4.13
CA THR A 112 2.41 -1.54 3.60
C THR A 112 3.39 -2.30 4.48
N ARG A 113 4.51 -1.66 4.85
CA ARG A 113 5.48 -2.28 5.77
C ARG A 113 4.88 -2.53 7.14
N ALA A 114 4.07 -1.62 7.66
CA ALA A 114 3.37 -1.81 8.93
C ALA A 114 2.40 -3.01 8.87
N ALA A 115 1.67 -3.20 7.77
CA ALA A 115 0.77 -4.33 7.57
C ALA A 115 1.52 -5.67 7.55
N MET A 116 2.67 -5.73 6.87
CA MET A 116 3.54 -6.91 6.92
C MET A 116 4.00 -7.24 8.35
N LEU A 117 4.40 -6.23 9.13
CA LEU A 117 4.81 -6.43 10.52
C LEU A 117 3.64 -6.84 11.43
N ALA A 118 2.47 -6.23 11.24
CA ALA A 118 1.24 -6.59 11.96
C ALA A 118 0.82 -8.02 11.65
N ALA A 119 0.88 -8.45 10.38
CA ALA A 119 0.65 -9.84 9.99
C ALA A 119 1.60 -10.79 10.74
N GLY A 120 2.90 -10.47 10.76
CA GLY A 120 3.89 -11.26 11.50
C GLY A 120 3.60 -11.31 13.01
N ALA A 121 3.19 -10.20 13.63
CA ALA A 121 2.81 -10.18 15.04
C ALA A 121 1.59 -11.07 15.32
N LEU A 122 0.55 -11.02 14.47
CA LEU A 122 -0.62 -11.89 14.60
C LEU A 122 -0.26 -13.37 14.47
N ARG A 123 0.66 -13.72 13.56
CA ARG A 123 1.14 -15.11 13.39
C ARG A 123 1.91 -15.59 14.61
N ARG A 124 2.79 -14.75 15.15
CA ARG A 124 3.51 -15.05 16.41
C ARG A 124 2.56 -15.25 17.58
N ALA A 125 1.56 -14.38 17.74
CA ALA A 125 0.54 -14.52 18.77
C ALA A 125 -0.28 -15.81 18.64
N SER A 126 -0.35 -16.38 17.42
CA SER A 126 -1.00 -17.66 17.15
C SER A 126 -0.06 -18.87 17.23
N GLY A 127 1.17 -18.72 17.74
CA GLY A 127 2.17 -19.79 17.82
C GLY A 127 2.81 -20.19 16.49
N ARG A 128 2.66 -19.37 15.44
CA ARG A 128 3.19 -19.64 14.09
C ARG A 128 4.45 -18.83 13.83
N ASP A 129 5.53 -19.22 14.50
CA ASP A 129 6.79 -18.45 14.50
C ASP A 129 7.48 -18.41 13.13
N ASP A 130 7.45 -19.50 12.37
CA ASP A 130 8.04 -19.54 11.02
C ASP A 130 7.33 -18.59 10.05
N GLU A 131 5.99 -18.57 10.07
CA GLU A 131 5.20 -17.61 9.29
C GLU A 131 5.51 -16.18 9.74
N ALA A 132 5.61 -15.94 11.05
CA ALA A 132 5.96 -14.63 11.59
C ALA A 132 7.34 -14.15 11.13
N ALA A 133 8.33 -15.04 11.09
CA ALA A 133 9.67 -14.76 10.59
C ALA A 133 9.67 -14.46 9.08
N HIS A 134 8.85 -15.18 8.30
CA HIS A 134 8.67 -14.91 6.87
C HIS A 134 8.12 -13.49 6.63
N TRP A 135 7.06 -13.09 7.35
CA TRP A 135 6.50 -11.74 7.27
C TRP A 135 7.52 -10.65 7.67
N GLY A 136 8.32 -10.91 8.71
CA GLY A 136 9.42 -10.03 9.10
C GLY A 136 10.47 -9.87 7.99
N THR A 137 10.78 -10.96 7.29
CA THR A 137 11.71 -10.97 6.14
C THR A 137 11.17 -10.12 4.99
N LEU A 138 9.89 -10.25 4.64
CA LEU A 138 9.26 -9.43 3.61
C LEU A 138 9.32 -7.93 3.95
N ALA A 139 8.96 -7.56 5.19
CA ALA A 139 9.05 -6.17 5.67
C ALA A 139 10.49 -5.62 5.65
N ARG A 140 11.49 -6.47 5.90
CA ARG A 140 12.91 -6.10 5.81
C ARG A 140 13.36 -5.92 4.35
N GLN A 141 12.97 -6.82 3.46
CA GLN A 141 13.27 -6.72 2.03
C GLN A 141 12.71 -5.42 1.45
N LEU A 142 11.47 -5.07 1.78
CA LEU A 142 10.85 -3.82 1.37
C LEU A 142 11.63 -2.59 1.86
N LEU A 143 12.11 -2.61 3.11
CA LEU A 143 12.97 -1.56 3.66
C LEU A 143 14.29 -1.41 2.90
N LEU A 144 14.94 -2.53 2.60
CA LEU A 144 16.20 -2.54 1.84
C LEU A 144 15.97 -2.02 0.42
N ALA A 145 14.89 -2.45 -0.25
CA ALA A 145 14.52 -1.95 -1.56
C ALA A 145 14.31 -0.42 -1.58
N LYS A 146 13.63 0.14 -0.55
CA LYS A 146 13.49 1.61 -0.41
C LYS A 146 14.84 2.31 -0.30
N ARG A 147 15.76 1.76 0.51
CA ARG A 147 17.11 2.32 0.68
C ARG A 147 17.88 2.31 -0.63
N SER A 148 17.83 1.20 -1.38
CA SER A 148 18.48 1.07 -2.68
C SER A 148 17.89 2.05 -3.71
N ALA A 149 16.57 2.19 -3.77
CA ALA A 149 15.90 3.13 -4.67
C ALA A 149 16.30 4.60 -4.40
N ARG A 150 16.49 4.97 -3.12
CA ARG A 150 16.98 6.30 -2.75
C ARG A 150 18.44 6.51 -3.13
N ARG A 151 19.30 5.49 -2.95
CA ARG A 151 20.73 5.57 -3.31
C ARG A 151 20.95 5.71 -4.82
N GLY A 152 20.17 5.00 -5.65
CA GLY A 152 20.23 5.13 -7.11
C GLY A 152 19.87 6.52 -7.64
N ARG A 153 19.16 7.34 -6.84
CA ARG A 153 18.81 8.74 -7.17
C ARG A 153 19.94 9.72 -6.84
N SER A 154 20.91 9.33 -6.01
CA SER A 154 21.99 10.18 -5.51
C SER A 154 23.24 10.23 -6.39
N VAL A 155 23.37 9.36 -7.41
CA VAL A 155 24.60 9.23 -8.23
C VAL A 155 24.50 9.96 -9.59
N ARG A 156 23.38 10.64 -9.88
CA ARG A 156 23.20 11.49 -11.09
C ARG A 156 23.12 12.99 -10.78
N ALA A 157 23.91 13.45 -9.83
CA ALA A 157 24.22 14.86 -9.68
C ALA A 157 25.73 14.96 -9.43
N VAL A 158 26.41 15.83 -10.19
CA VAL A 158 27.86 16.07 -10.20
C VAL A 158 28.67 15.15 -11.15
N SER A 159 28.40 15.30 -12.43
CA SER A 159 29.45 15.31 -13.48
C SER A 159 29.04 16.34 -14.54
N GLY A 160 28.76 17.57 -14.08
CA GLY A 160 28.66 18.75 -14.95
C GLY A 160 30.03 19.41 -14.93
N GLY A 161 30.66 19.50 -16.12
CA GLY A 161 32.08 19.76 -16.30
C GLY A 161 32.65 20.94 -15.52
N LEU A 162 33.82 20.71 -14.94
CA LEU A 162 34.79 21.76 -14.68
C LEU A 162 35.09 22.47 -16.02
N PRO A 163 34.92 23.80 -16.13
CA PRO A 163 35.43 24.51 -17.28
C PRO A 163 36.95 24.42 -17.25
N THR A 164 37.55 23.80 -18.27
CA THR A 164 38.97 23.96 -18.56
C THR A 164 39.20 25.44 -18.83
N LEU A 165 39.89 26.13 -17.92
CA LEU A 165 40.39 27.48 -18.14
C LEU A 165 41.34 27.43 -19.35
N GLY A 166 40.79 27.81 -20.50
CA GLY A 166 41.53 28.03 -21.73
C GLY A 166 42.47 29.20 -21.54
N ARG A 167 43.76 28.88 -21.59
CA ARG A 167 44.86 29.80 -21.83
C ARG A 167 44.60 30.61 -23.11
N ARG A 168 44.57 31.94 -23.02
CA ARG A 168 44.88 32.89 -24.12
C ARG A 168 44.99 34.31 -23.57
N GLY A 169 46.12 34.97 -23.88
CA GLY A 169 46.43 36.37 -23.55
C GLY A 169 47.78 36.48 -22.88
#